data_AF-X6FPG1-F1
#
_entry.id   AF-X6FPG1-F1
#
_cell.length_a   1.000
_cell.length_b   1.000
_cell.length_c   1.000
_cell.angle_alpha   90.00
_cell.angle_beta   90.00
_cell.angle_gamma   90.00
#
_symmetry.space_group_name_H-M   'P 1'
#
loop_
_entity.id
_entity.type
_entity.pdbx_description
1 polymer ?
#
loop_
_entity_poly.entity_id
_entity_poly.type
_entity_poly.pdbx_seq_one_letter_code
_entity_poly.pdbx_strand_id
1 'polypeptide(L)'
;GHLLHDACSFFREFVMFKGRHFDRSVILLCVRRYLAYNLSLRDLEEMMAGRHVDHSTVHRWVVHFSPLLLERFNRRKRPVTGKWHVDETYVRVRGRWMYLYRAVDSVGDTVEFFFSENRDLPAAKRFLRKALQRHGRPGWHPMASVPTRRRSGASLLRAEAGWDAGGAARQMSSNSASA
;
A
#
# COMPACT_ATOMS: atom_id res chain seq x y z
N GLY A 1 23.31 8.02 -23.01
CA GLY A 1 21.98 7.84 -22.36
C GLY A 1 22.05 7.82 -20.84
N HIS A 2 22.85 6.93 -20.24
CA HIS A 2 22.85 6.69 -18.78
C HIS A 2 23.36 7.84 -17.90
N LEU A 3 24.32 8.66 -18.37
CA LEU A 3 24.93 9.72 -17.55
C LEU A 3 23.98 10.90 -17.22
N LEU A 4 22.98 11.19 -18.06
CA LEU A 4 22.01 12.27 -17.81
C LEU A 4 20.95 11.88 -16.77
N HIS A 5 20.60 10.60 -16.68
CA HIS A 5 19.62 10.10 -15.70
C HIS A 5 20.23 10.02 -14.28
N ASP A 6 21.53 9.70 -14.20
CA ASP A 6 22.30 9.71 -12.96
C ASP A 6 22.59 11.13 -12.48
N ALA A 7 22.99 12.04 -13.37
CA ALA A 7 23.16 13.46 -13.03
C ALA A 7 21.85 14.11 -12.55
N CYS A 8 20.72 13.78 -13.18
CA CYS A 8 19.42 14.34 -12.77
C CYS A 8 18.93 13.75 -11.43
N SER A 9 19.19 12.46 -11.17
CA SER A 9 18.91 11.84 -9.86
C SER A 9 19.82 12.40 -8.75
N PHE A 10 21.10 12.62 -9.06
CA PHE A 10 22.10 13.18 -8.16
C PHE A 10 21.85 14.66 -7.85
N PHE A 11 21.50 15.46 -8.87
CA PHE A 11 21.15 16.88 -8.71
C PHE A 11 19.83 17.05 -7.94
N ARG A 12 18.81 16.22 -8.21
CA ARG A 12 17.59 16.19 -7.38
C ARG A 12 17.91 15.79 -5.94
N GLU A 13 18.83 14.86 -5.70
CA GLU A 13 19.27 14.50 -4.35
C GLU A 13 19.96 15.66 -3.64
N PHE A 14 20.85 16.38 -4.31
CA PHE A 14 21.55 17.55 -3.77
C PHE A 14 20.58 18.70 -3.41
N VAL A 15 19.55 18.94 -4.23
CA VAL A 15 18.54 19.97 -3.94
C VAL A 15 17.68 19.63 -2.72
N MET A 16 17.44 18.34 -2.42
CA MET A 16 16.58 17.95 -1.29
C MET A 16 17.16 18.28 0.09
N PHE A 17 18.48 18.43 0.20
CA PHE A 17 19.15 18.71 1.46
C PHE A 17 19.69 20.14 1.55
N LYS A 18 19.43 20.98 0.54
CA LYS A 18 19.92 22.36 0.50
C LYS A 18 19.34 23.17 1.66
N GLY A 19 20.21 23.86 2.41
CA GLY A 19 19.83 24.72 3.54
C GLY A 19 19.54 23.99 4.86
N ARG A 20 20.00 22.74 5.03
CA ARG A 20 19.87 22.02 6.31
C ARG A 20 21.15 22.11 7.14
N HIS A 21 20.97 22.29 8.45
CA HIS A 21 22.05 22.39 9.43
C HIS A 21 22.79 21.05 9.64
N PHE A 22 22.14 19.92 9.33
CA PHE A 22 22.70 18.59 9.52
C PHE A 22 23.14 17.98 8.18
N ASP A 23 24.23 17.21 8.24
CA ASP A 23 24.73 16.48 7.08
C ASP A 23 23.69 15.51 6.51
N ARG A 24 23.68 15.38 5.19
CA ARG A 24 22.75 14.50 4.46
C ARG A 24 22.80 13.06 4.96
N SER A 25 23.99 12.53 5.27
CA SER A 25 24.17 11.15 5.74
C SER A 25 23.47 10.90 7.06
N VAL A 26 23.52 11.87 7.99
CA VAL A 26 22.85 11.84 9.29
C VAL A 26 21.34 11.79 9.10
N ILE A 27 20.80 12.68 8.25
CA ILE A 27 19.36 12.74 7.97
C ILE A 27 18.86 11.42 7.37
N LEU A 28 19.55 10.92 6.33
CA LEU A 28 19.18 9.68 5.66
C LEU A 28 19.31 8.46 6.58
N LEU A 29 20.31 8.44 7.46
CA LEU A 29 20.49 7.37 8.44
C LEU A 29 19.30 7.31 9.41
N CYS A 30 18.89 8.45 9.98
CA CYS A 30 17.74 8.51 10.89
C CYS A 30 16.44 8.08 10.20
N VAL A 31 16.17 8.63 9.01
CA VAL A 31 14.95 8.30 8.25
C VAL A 31 14.95 6.83 7.85
N ARG A 32 16.07 6.28 7.37
CA ARG A 32 16.19 4.86 7.05
C ARG A 32 15.94 4.00 8.28
N ARG A 33 16.56 4.34 9.42
CA ARG A 33 16.39 3.55 10.65
C ARG A 33 14.95 3.57 11.15
N TYR A 34 14.29 4.73 11.11
CA TYR A 34 12.89 4.85 11.46
C TYR A 34 11.96 4.02 10.57
N LEU A 35 12.23 3.98 9.26
CA LEU A 35 11.37 3.28 8.29
C LEU A 35 11.65 1.77 8.22
N ALA A 36 12.89 1.34 8.47
CA ALA A 36 13.29 -0.05 8.32
C ALA A 36 13.19 -0.87 9.62
N TYR A 37 13.24 -0.20 10.78
CA TYR A 37 13.21 -0.83 12.09
C TYR A 37 12.07 -0.25 12.93
N ASN A 38 11.53 -1.03 13.87
CA ASN A 38 10.49 -0.58 14.80
C ASN A 38 11.07 0.32 15.92
N LEU A 39 11.86 1.34 15.55
CA LEU A 39 12.47 2.28 16.48
C LEU A 39 11.54 3.45 16.76
N SER A 40 11.43 3.82 18.02
CA SER A 40 10.76 5.05 18.41
C SER A 40 11.60 6.27 18.03
N LEU A 41 10.96 7.45 17.92
CA LEU A 41 11.71 8.69 17.68
C LEU A 41 12.63 9.04 18.85
N ARG A 42 12.29 8.61 20.06
CA ARG A 42 13.13 8.78 21.26
C ARG A 42 14.34 7.84 21.21
N ASP A 43 14.16 6.61 20.76
CA ASP A 43 15.27 5.66 20.57
C ASP A 43 16.27 6.24 19.56
N LEU A 44 15.77 6.86 18.48
CA LEU A 44 16.62 7.53 17.50
C LEU A 44 17.32 8.77 18.06
N GLU A 45 16.69 9.54 18.94
CA GLU A 45 17.34 10.64 19.64
C GLU A 45 18.47 10.13 20.55
N GLU A 46 18.21 9.09 21.34
CA GLU A 46 19.22 8.45 22.22
C GLU A 46 20.40 7.90 21.41
N MET A 47 20.13 7.22 20.29
CA MET A 47 21.16 6.74 19.35
C MET A 47 21.98 7.88 18.72
N MET A 48 21.43 9.09 18.67
CA MET A 48 22.03 10.27 18.06
C MET A 48 22.49 11.30 19.09
N ALA A 49 22.60 10.92 20.37
CA ALA A 49 22.97 11.81 21.48
C ALA A 49 24.27 12.60 21.22
N GLY A 50 25.27 11.99 20.56
CA GLY A 50 26.52 12.66 20.20
C GLY A 50 26.42 13.74 19.12
N ARG A 51 25.24 13.95 18.53
CA ARG A 51 24.98 14.93 17.46
C ARG A 51 23.88 15.95 17.82
N HIS A 52 23.38 15.95 19.06
CA HIS A 52 22.31 16.86 19.53
C HIS A 52 21.08 16.90 18.60
N VAL A 53 20.63 15.73 18.13
CA VAL A 53 19.45 15.62 17.25
C VAL A 53 18.21 15.28 18.08
N ASP A 54 17.33 16.25 18.26
CA ASP A 54 16.06 16.06 18.96
C ASP A 54 15.05 15.21 18.15
N HIS A 55 14.24 14.39 18.84
CA HIS A 55 13.21 13.54 18.22
C HIS A 55 12.25 14.31 17.30
N SER A 56 11.91 15.57 17.61
CA SER A 56 11.04 16.41 16.76
C SER A 56 11.70 16.76 15.43
N THR A 57 13.03 16.87 15.41
CA THR A 57 13.82 17.10 14.19
C THR A 57 13.83 15.86 13.32
N VAL A 58 14.01 14.68 13.92
CA VAL A 58 13.87 13.40 13.21
C VAL A 58 12.46 13.24 12.63
N HIS A 59 11.42 13.55 13.41
CA HIS A 59 10.04 13.49 12.94
C HIS A 59 9.81 14.39 11.71
N ARG A 60 10.30 15.64 11.75
CA ARG A 60 10.21 16.56 10.59
C ARG A 60 10.91 16.00 9.36
N TRP A 61 12.06 15.35 9.52
CA TRP A 61 12.75 14.68 8.43
C TRP A 61 11.96 13.50 7.90
N VAL A 62 11.44 12.63 8.76
CA VAL A 62 10.62 11.48 8.36
C VAL A 62 9.41 11.94 7.56
N VAL A 63 8.64 12.91 8.05
CA VAL A 63 7.45 13.42 7.35
C VAL A 63 7.83 13.98 5.97
N HIS A 64 8.95 14.70 5.87
CA HIS A 64 9.37 15.31 4.62
C HIS A 64 9.99 14.32 3.62
N PHE A 65 10.90 13.46 4.06
CA PHE A 65 11.70 12.61 3.18
C PHE A 65 11.05 11.27 2.86
N SER A 66 10.18 10.74 3.73
CA SER A 66 9.50 9.45 3.49
C SER A 66 8.76 9.38 2.15
N PRO A 67 7.91 10.35 1.75
CA PRO A 67 7.22 10.27 0.46
C PRO A 67 8.20 10.31 -0.73
N LEU A 68 9.27 11.10 -0.62
CA LEU A 68 10.28 11.24 -1.67
C LEU A 68 11.11 9.96 -1.84
N LEU A 69 11.45 9.32 -0.72
CA LEU A 69 12.13 8.02 -0.71
C LEU A 69 11.21 6.91 -1.21
N LEU A 70 9.93 6.94 -0.84
CA LEU A 70 8.93 5.97 -1.30
C LEU A 70 8.71 6.06 -2.81
N GLU A 71 8.63 7.27 -3.38
CA GLU A 71 8.54 7.46 -4.84
C GLU A 71 9.75 6.85 -5.56
N ARG A 72 10.96 7.19 -5.11
CA ARG A 72 12.21 6.64 -5.68
C ARG A 72 12.32 5.12 -5.51
N PHE A 73 11.87 4.60 -4.37
CA PHE A 73 11.83 3.16 -4.10
C PHE A 73 10.87 2.48 -5.08
N ASN A 74 9.65 2.99 -5.23
CA ASN A 74 8.64 2.43 -6.13
C ASN A 74 9.07 2.42 -7.60
N ARG A 75 9.90 3.38 -8.04
CA ARG A 75 10.45 3.40 -9.40
C ARG A 75 11.49 2.30 -9.65
N ARG A 76 12.20 1.86 -8.61
CA ARG A 76 13.24 0.81 -8.69
C ARG A 76 12.72 -0.56 -8.30
N LYS A 77 11.60 -0.61 -7.57
CA LYS A 77 10.91 -1.82 -7.19
C LYS A 77 10.46 -2.57 -8.44
N ARG A 78 10.51 -3.91 -8.39
CA ARG A 78 9.96 -4.73 -9.47
C ARG A 78 8.46 -4.43 -9.66
N PRO A 79 7.94 -4.56 -10.89
CA PRO A 79 6.50 -4.58 -11.12
C PRO A 79 5.83 -5.69 -10.30
N VAL A 80 4.62 -5.42 -9.81
CA VAL A 80 3.82 -6.42 -9.07
C VAL A 80 3.32 -7.50 -10.02
N THR A 81 3.23 -8.73 -9.52
CA THR A 81 2.72 -9.87 -10.31
C THR A 81 1.23 -9.72 -10.58
N GLY A 82 0.71 -10.38 -11.61
CA GLY A 82 -0.73 -10.43 -11.92
C GLY A 82 -1.59 -11.26 -10.95
N LYS A 83 -1.07 -11.73 -9.82
CA LYS A 83 -1.82 -12.50 -8.81
C LYS A 83 -1.75 -11.77 -7.48
N TRP A 84 -2.90 -11.32 -6.97
CA TRP A 84 -3.00 -10.52 -5.75
C TRP A 84 -3.83 -11.21 -4.68
N HIS A 85 -3.37 -11.15 -3.43
CA HIS A 85 -4.14 -11.47 -2.24
C HIS A 85 -4.59 -10.18 -1.59
N VAL A 86 -5.89 -10.08 -1.30
CA VAL A 86 -6.49 -8.89 -0.68
C VAL A 86 -7.03 -9.28 0.68
N ASP A 87 -6.63 -8.54 1.71
CA ASP A 87 -7.07 -8.70 3.10
C ASP A 87 -7.67 -7.41 3.66
N GLU A 88 -8.62 -7.59 4.58
CA GLU A 88 -9.22 -6.52 5.39
C GLU A 88 -8.95 -6.83 6.86
N THR A 89 -8.24 -5.93 7.55
CA THR A 89 -7.91 -6.06 8.98
C THR A 89 -8.28 -4.77 9.71
N TYR A 90 -8.58 -4.83 11.01
CA TYR A 90 -8.83 -3.66 11.83
C TYR A 90 -7.60 -3.33 12.70
N VAL A 91 -7.21 -2.06 12.73
CA VAL A 91 -6.03 -1.56 13.47
C VAL A 91 -6.46 -0.41 14.36
N ARG A 92 -5.95 -0.38 15.59
CA ARG A 92 -6.23 0.71 16.54
C ARG A 92 -5.23 1.83 16.34
N VAL A 93 -5.71 3.02 15.97
CA VAL A 93 -4.89 4.22 15.75
C VAL A 93 -5.45 5.36 16.59
N ARG A 94 -4.59 5.94 17.45
CA ARG A 94 -4.97 7.01 18.39
C ARG A 94 -6.24 6.69 19.20
N GLY A 95 -6.36 5.43 19.64
CA GLY A 95 -7.49 4.96 20.44
C GLY A 95 -8.73 4.52 19.64
N ARG A 96 -8.82 4.83 18.33
CA ARG A 96 -9.96 4.47 17.47
C ARG A 96 -9.64 3.24 16.62
N TRP A 97 -10.62 2.35 16.47
CA TRP A 97 -10.53 1.25 15.50
C TRP A 97 -10.77 1.77 14.10
N MET A 98 -9.90 1.37 13.17
CA MET A 98 -9.98 1.74 11.77
C MET A 98 -9.71 0.52 10.90
N TYR A 99 -10.24 0.50 9.68
CA TYR A 99 -10.15 -0.61 8.74
C TYR A 99 -9.00 -0.38 7.75
N LEU A 100 -8.11 -1.37 7.68
CA LEU A 100 -7.00 -1.47 6.75
C LEU A 100 -7.33 -2.47 5.65
N TYR A 101 -7.44 -1.98 4.44
CA TYR A 101 -7.45 -2.78 3.23
C TYR A 101 -6.01 -2.90 2.72
N ARG A 102 -5.54 -4.11 2.45
CA ARG A 102 -4.19 -4.35 1.94
C ARG A 102 -4.26 -5.35 0.79
N ALA A 103 -3.43 -5.10 -0.22
CA ALA A 103 -3.19 -6.04 -1.31
C ALA A 103 -1.70 -6.35 -1.38
N VAL A 104 -1.38 -7.64 -1.48
CA VAL A 104 -0.02 -8.14 -1.71
C VAL A 104 0.01 -9.07 -2.91
N ASP A 105 1.10 -9.04 -3.67
CA ASP A 105 1.28 -9.95 -4.78
C ASP A 105 1.73 -11.34 -4.29
N SER A 106 1.76 -12.31 -5.20
CA SER A 106 2.13 -13.70 -4.89
C SER A 106 3.57 -13.89 -4.39
N VAL A 107 4.44 -12.89 -4.57
CA VAL A 107 5.85 -12.94 -4.16
C VAL A 107 6.06 -12.06 -2.91
N GLY A 108 4.98 -11.53 -2.32
CA GLY A 108 4.97 -10.82 -1.04
C GLY A 108 5.12 -9.31 -1.16
N ASP A 109 5.15 -8.75 -2.37
CA ASP A 109 5.25 -7.31 -2.53
C ASP A 109 3.90 -6.62 -2.32
N THR A 110 3.91 -5.54 -1.55
CA THR A 110 2.73 -4.68 -1.40
C THR A 110 2.32 -4.08 -2.74
N VAL A 111 1.06 -4.31 -3.12
CA VAL A 111 0.38 -3.71 -4.27
C VAL A 111 -0.20 -2.37 -3.85
N GLU A 112 -1.04 -2.34 -2.82
CA GLU A 112 -1.66 -1.12 -2.33
C GLU A 112 -2.15 -1.29 -0.88
N PHE A 113 -2.30 -0.18 -0.17
CA PHE A 113 -2.96 -0.14 1.13
C PHE A 113 -3.92 1.05 1.20
N PHE A 114 -5.01 0.89 1.93
CA PHE A 114 -5.97 1.96 2.14
C PHE A 114 -6.57 1.85 3.54
N PHE A 115 -6.71 3.01 4.20
CA PHE A 115 -7.23 3.10 5.55
C PHE A 115 -8.54 3.86 5.54
N SER A 116 -9.53 3.36 6.27
CA SER A 116 -10.86 3.95 6.39
C SER A 116 -11.34 3.86 7.83
N GLU A 117 -11.99 4.91 8.32
CA GLU A 117 -12.66 4.86 9.64
C GLU A 117 -13.82 3.87 9.61
N ASN A 118 -14.53 3.83 8.48
CA ASN A 118 -15.72 3.00 8.30
C ASN A 118 -15.44 1.82 7.37
N ARG A 119 -16.05 0.69 7.70
CA ARG A 119 -16.16 -0.47 6.82
C ARG A 119 -17.29 -0.25 5.83
N ASP A 120 -16.96 0.32 4.70
CA ASP A 120 -17.95 0.63 3.69
C ASP A 120 -17.51 0.25 2.27
N LEU A 121 -18.54 0.09 1.45
CA LEU A 121 -18.42 -0.24 0.04
C LEU A 121 -17.61 0.83 -0.72
N PRO A 122 -17.85 2.14 -0.55
CA PRO A 122 -17.04 3.19 -1.16
C PRO A 122 -15.54 3.10 -0.87
N ALA A 123 -15.13 2.74 0.36
CA ALA A 123 -13.74 2.57 0.75
C ALA A 123 -13.09 1.41 0.00
N ALA A 124 -13.77 0.26 -0.07
CA ALA A 124 -13.31 -0.89 -0.85
C ALA A 124 -13.16 -0.54 -2.35
N LYS A 125 -14.12 0.18 -2.93
CA LYS A 125 -14.03 0.66 -4.33
C LYS A 125 -12.87 1.63 -4.54
N ARG A 126 -12.66 2.58 -3.63
CA ARG A 126 -11.54 3.53 -3.68
C ARG A 126 -10.20 2.79 -3.65
N PHE A 127 -10.05 1.83 -2.75
CA PHE A 127 -8.88 0.97 -2.65
C PHE A 127 -8.60 0.22 -3.96
N LEU A 128 -9.60 -0.49 -4.49
CA LEU A 128 -9.45 -1.28 -5.71
C LEU A 128 -9.15 -0.40 -6.92
N ARG A 129 -9.85 0.72 -7.07
CA ARG A 129 -9.60 1.68 -8.16
C ARG A 129 -8.18 2.22 -8.10
N LYS A 130 -7.68 2.57 -6.90
CA LYS A 130 -6.31 3.03 -6.71
C LYS A 130 -5.29 1.96 -7.11
N ALA A 131 -5.50 0.72 -6.67
CA ALA A 131 -4.62 -0.40 -7.02
C ALA A 131 -4.58 -0.67 -8.54
N LEU A 132 -5.75 -0.70 -9.19
CA LEU A 132 -5.88 -0.95 -10.63
C LEU A 132 -5.31 0.19 -11.48
N GLN A 133 -5.49 1.45 -11.07
CA GLN A 133 -4.90 2.60 -11.77
C GLN A 133 -3.38 2.56 -11.72
N ARG A 134 -2.80 2.09 -10.61
CA ARG A 134 -1.36 2.06 -10.41
C ARG A 134 -0.66 0.87 -11.05
N HIS A 135 -1.29 -0.30 -11.02
CA HIS A 135 -0.66 -1.56 -11.41
C HIS A 135 -1.31 -2.27 -12.60
N GLY A 136 -2.37 -1.68 -13.17
CA GLY A 136 -3.14 -2.30 -14.23
C GLY A 136 -4.01 -3.45 -13.72
N ARG A 137 -4.59 -4.21 -14.65
CA ARG A 137 -5.44 -5.35 -14.32
C ARG A 137 -4.57 -6.60 -14.07
N PRO A 138 -4.69 -7.26 -12.91
CA PRO A 138 -4.04 -8.54 -12.69
C PRO A 138 -4.58 -9.60 -13.67
N GLY A 139 -3.70 -10.51 -14.13
CA GLY A 139 -4.11 -11.71 -14.87
C GLY A 139 -4.95 -12.59 -13.94
N TRP A 140 -6.27 -12.52 -14.10
CA TRP A 140 -7.21 -13.14 -13.16
C TRP A 140 -7.12 -14.66 -13.22
N HIS A 141 -6.74 -15.28 -12.10
CA HIS A 141 -7.01 -16.69 -11.83
C HIS A 141 -7.83 -16.76 -10.53
N PRO A 142 -9.02 -17.37 -10.53
CA PRO A 142 -9.89 -17.36 -9.37
C PRO A 142 -9.31 -18.15 -8.18
N MET A 143 -9.33 -17.46 -7.03
CA MET A 143 -9.61 -17.94 -5.66
C MET A 143 -8.61 -18.83 -4.91
N ALA A 144 -8.28 -18.36 -3.70
CA ALA A 144 -8.81 -18.96 -2.48
C ALA A 144 -9.13 -17.85 -1.47
N SER A 145 -10.41 -17.47 -1.38
CA SER A 145 -10.92 -16.86 -0.16
C SER A 145 -10.83 -17.91 0.94
N VAL A 146 -10.02 -17.67 1.98
CA VAL A 146 -10.13 -18.42 3.24
C VAL A 146 -11.59 -18.32 3.68
N PRO A 147 -12.27 -19.41 4.09
CA PRO A 147 -13.67 -19.37 4.47
C PRO A 147 -13.79 -18.66 5.82
N THR A 148 -13.77 -17.34 5.82
CA THR A 148 -14.29 -16.57 6.96
C THR A 148 -15.81 -16.68 6.92
N ARG A 149 -16.33 -17.44 7.88
CA ARG A 149 -17.75 -17.53 8.21
C ARG A 149 -18.31 -16.10 8.28
N ARG A 150 -19.14 -15.73 7.29
CA ARG A 150 -19.89 -14.47 7.09
C ARG A 150 -19.41 -13.65 5.88
N ARG A 151 -20.27 -13.71 4.86
CA ARG A 151 -20.26 -12.92 3.61
C ARG A 151 -19.83 -11.48 3.86
N SER A 152 -18.63 -11.11 3.44
CA SER A 152 -18.27 -9.71 3.24
C SER A 152 -17.03 -9.60 2.32
N GLY A 153 -17.04 -8.63 1.41
CA GLY A 153 -15.94 -8.31 0.49
C GLY A 153 -16.01 -8.96 -0.89
N ALA A 154 -16.11 -10.29 -0.97
CA ALA A 154 -15.94 -11.03 -2.24
C ALA A 154 -17.07 -10.83 -3.27
N SER A 155 -18.29 -10.50 -2.84
CA SER A 155 -19.42 -10.23 -3.74
C SER A 155 -19.23 -8.94 -4.54
N LEU A 156 -18.39 -8.03 -4.05
CA LEU A 156 -18.25 -6.69 -4.60
C LEU A 156 -17.32 -6.62 -5.81
N LEU A 157 -16.30 -7.47 -5.80
CA LEU A 157 -15.40 -7.69 -6.93
C LEU A 157 -16.11 -8.28 -8.15
N ARG A 158 -17.27 -8.93 -7.94
CA ARG A 158 -18.08 -9.54 -8.99
C ARG A 158 -18.99 -8.54 -9.70
N ALA A 159 -19.46 -7.52 -8.99
CA ALA A 159 -20.45 -6.56 -9.50
C ALA A 159 -19.83 -5.37 -10.26
N GLU A 160 -18.64 -4.91 -9.89
CA GLU A 160 -18.02 -3.72 -10.49
C GLU A 160 -17.28 -3.99 -11.81
N ALA A 161 -17.05 -5.26 -12.15
CA ALA A 161 -16.24 -5.65 -13.30
C ALA A 161 -17.03 -5.84 -14.62
N GLY A 162 -18.36 -5.67 -14.62
CA GLY A 162 -19.18 -5.81 -15.83
C GLY A 162 -19.03 -7.18 -16.49
N TRP A 163 -19.18 -8.27 -15.72
CA TRP A 163 -19.24 -9.62 -16.26
C TRP A 163 -20.71 -10.03 -16.35
N ASP A 164 -21.31 -9.81 -17.52
CA ASP A 164 -22.58 -10.43 -17.87
C ASP A 164 -22.38 -11.94 -17.90
N ALA A 165 -23.03 -12.64 -16.97
CA ALA A 165 -23.35 -14.05 -17.14
C ALA A 165 -24.46 -14.17 -18.21
N GLY A 166 -24.14 -13.75 -19.43
CA GLY A 166 -24.90 -14.10 -20.61
C GLY A 166 -24.65 -15.57 -20.93
N GLY A 167 -25.57 -16.43 -20.50
CA GLY A 167 -25.68 -17.81 -20.99
C GLY A 167 -25.38 -18.89 -19.96
N ALA A 168 -26.26 -19.07 -18.96
CA ALA A 168 -26.57 -20.38 -18.35
C ALA A 168 -27.63 -20.24 -17.25
N ALA A 169 -28.83 -19.75 -17.58
CA ALA A 169 -29.99 -19.82 -16.69
C ALA A 169 -31.29 -19.76 -17.50
N ARG A 170 -31.49 -20.73 -18.39
CA ARG A 170 -32.80 -21.01 -18.97
C ARG A 170 -32.92 -22.49 -19.27
N GLN A 171 -33.08 -23.28 -18.21
CA GLN A 171 -33.74 -24.58 -18.20
C GLN A 171 -33.64 -25.12 -16.78
N MET A 172 -34.70 -24.93 -16.00
CA MET A 172 -35.18 -25.79 -14.90
C MET A 172 -36.26 -25.03 -14.14
N SER A 173 -37.40 -24.80 -14.79
CA SER A 173 -38.67 -24.54 -14.12
C SER A 173 -39.83 -25.01 -15.01
N SER A 174 -39.91 -26.32 -15.23
CA SER A 174 -41.15 -26.99 -15.62
C SER A 174 -40.94 -28.49 -15.47
N ASN A 175 -41.38 -29.05 -14.34
CA ASN A 175 -42.06 -30.35 -14.27
C ASN A 175 -42.40 -30.67 -12.81
N SER A 176 -43.53 -30.12 -12.38
CA SER A 176 -44.38 -30.73 -11.35
C SER A 176 -45.82 -30.32 -11.64
N ALA A 177 -46.40 -30.95 -12.65
CA ALA A 177 -47.84 -31.08 -12.82
C ALA A 177 -48.11 -32.35 -13.65
N SER A 178 -49.03 -33.18 -13.15
CA SER A 178 -49.71 -34.31 -13.80
C SER A 178 -48.90 -35.56 -14.15
N ALA A 179 -48.88 -36.55 -13.25
CA ALA A 179 -49.78 -37.72 -13.29
C ALA A 179 -49.70 -38.48 -11.96
#